data_AF-A0A920DEJ9-F1
#
_entry.id   AF-A0A920DEJ9-F1
#
_cell.length_a   1.000
_cell.length_b   1.000
_cell.length_c   1.000
_cell.angle_alpha   90.00
_cell.angle_beta   90.00
_cell.angle_gamma   90.00
#
_symmetry.space_group_name_H-M   'P 1'
#
loop_
_entity.id
_entity.type
_entity.pdbx_description
1 polymer ?
#
loop_
_entity_poly.entity_id
_entity_poly.type
_entity_poly.pdbx_seq_one_letter_code
_entity_poly.pdbx_strand_id
1 'polypeptide(L)' 'MLPVGEIYTIGGVSVGEDKRYEIHKVTDREYKVSVFELMIRLYVDYVESPEEVLRIIETN' A
#
# COMPACT_ATOMS: atom_id res chain seq x y z
N MET A 1 14.96 -0.47 -0.73
CA MET A 1 14.07 -1.60 -1.04
C MET A 1 13.42 -2.04 0.27
N LEU A 2 12.10 -2.19 0.34
CA LEU A 2 11.41 -2.59 1.58
C LEU A 2 11.91 -3.99 2.04
N PRO A 3 12.14 -4.21 3.34
CA PRO A 3 12.42 -5.55 3.87
C PRO A 3 11.20 -6.47 3.70
N VAL A 4 11.43 -7.75 3.45
CA VAL A 4 10.35 -8.76 3.41
C VAL A 4 9.74 -8.90 4.80
N GLY A 5 8.41 -8.96 4.87
CA GLY A 5 7.64 -9.07 6.11
C GLY A 5 7.29 -7.74 6.78
N GLU A 6 7.88 -6.64 6.32
CA GLU A 6 7.60 -5.30 6.86
C GLU A 6 6.42 -4.65 6.13
N ILE A 7 5.62 -3.90 6.89
CA ILE A 7 4.50 -3.11 6.39
C ILE A 7 4.89 -1.64 6.44
N TYR A 8 4.77 -0.97 5.30
CA TYR A 8 4.96 0.46 5.18
C TYR A 8 3.61 1.15 4.98
N THR A 9 3.36 2.21 5.75
CA THR A 9 2.11 2.96 5.68
C THR A 9 2.36 4.36 5.14
N ILE A 10 1.54 4.78 4.19
CA ILE A 10 1.56 6.12 3.59
C ILE A 10 0.18 6.75 3.81
N GLY A 11 0.17 8.03 4.18
CA GLY A 11 -1.06 8.80 4.37
C GLY A 11 -1.86 8.42 5.61
N GLY A 12 -3.15 8.76 5.57
CA GLY A 12 -4.13 8.51 6.61
C GLY A 12 -4.46 9.74 7.46
N VAL A 13 -5.57 9.62 8.18
CA VAL A 13 -6.20 10.74 8.92
C VAL A 13 -5.24 11.41 9.89
N SER A 14 -4.33 10.65 10.49
CA SER A 14 -3.30 11.14 11.40
C SER A 14 -2.31 12.12 10.77
N VAL A 15 -2.18 12.12 9.44
CA VAL A 15 -1.34 13.05 8.67
C VAL A 15 -2.15 14.01 7.79
N GLY A 16 -3.46 14.12 8.04
CA GLY A 16 -4.35 15.06 7.35
C GLY A 16 -4.83 14.61 5.97
N GLU A 17 -4.63 13.33 5.63
CA GLU A 17 -5.11 12.73 4.37
C GLU A 17 -6.26 11.76 4.63
N ASP A 18 -7.30 11.77 3.80
CA ASP A 18 -8.43 10.85 3.96
C ASP A 18 -8.04 9.41 3.55
N LYS A 19 -7.09 9.29 2.60
CA LYS A 19 -6.60 8.02 2.10
C LYS A 19 -5.35 7.56 2.83
N ARG A 20 -5.26 6.24 3.00
CA ARG A 20 -4.11 5.55 3.59
C ARG A 20 -3.78 4.31 2.77
N TYR A 21 -2.50 4.10 2.51
CA TYR A 21 -1.99 2.93 1.79
C TYR A 21 -1.13 2.11 2.73
N GLU A 22 -1.34 0.80 2.75
CA GLU A 22 -0.45 -0.14 3.44
C GLU A 22 0.20 -1.04 2.39
N ILE A 23 1.53 -1.04 2.37
CA ILE A 23 2.36 -1.78 1.43
C ILE A 23 3.13 -2.81 2.23
N HIS A 24 2.81 -4.08 2.03
CA HIS A 24 3.47 -5.20 2.69
C HIS A 24 4.28 -5.98 1.66
N LYS A 25 5.60 -6.06 1.83
CA LYS A 25 6.43 -6.92 0.99
C LYS A 25 6.34 -8.36 1.50
N VAL A 26 5.48 -9.17 0.89
CA VAL A 26 5.14 -10.53 1.34
C VAL A 26 6.30 -11.50 1.06
N THR A 27 6.92 -11.37 -0.11
CA THR A 27 8.09 -12.14 -0.53
C THR A 27 9.08 -11.23 -1.24
N ASP A 28 10.21 -11.76 -1.71
CA ASP A 28 11.18 -10.97 -2.50
C ASP A 28 10.61 -10.41 -3.80
N ARG A 29 9.51 -10.98 -4.30
CA ARG A 29 8.91 -10.66 -5.60
C ARG A 29 7.44 -10.28 -5.51
N GLU A 30 6.86 -10.20 -4.32
CA GLU A 30 5.43 -9.96 -4.18
C GLU A 30 5.16 -8.88 -3.13
N TYR A 31 4.30 -7.94 -3.50
CA TYR A 31 3.81 -6.86 -2.66
C TYR A 31 2.31 -6.96 -2.55
N LYS A 32 1.81 -6.90 -1.32
CA LYS A 32 0.39 -6.69 -1.04
C LYS A 32 0.17 -5.21 -0.79
N VAL A 33 -0.70 -4.58 -1.57
CA VAL A 33 -1.09 -3.18 -1.42
C VAL A 33 -2.53 -3.12 -0.96
N SER A 34 -2.79 -2.41 0.14
CA SER A 34 -4.14 -2.19 0.66
C SER A 34 -4.44 -0.69 0.66
N VAL A 35 -5.57 -0.27 0.09
CA VAL A 35 -6.03 1.12 0.07
C VAL A 35 -7.18 1.28 1.04
N PHE A 36 -7.11 2.32 1.85
CA PHE A 36 -8.13 2.68 2.81
C PHE A 36 -8.56 4.13 2.60
N GLU A 37 -9.81 4.43 2.91
CA GLU A 37 -10.36 5.78 3.04
C GLU A 37 -11.13 5.86 4.35
N LEU A 38 -10.85 6.85 5.21
CA LEU A 38 -11.52 7.03 6.51
C LEU A 38 -11.60 5.73 7.34
N MET A 39 -10.50 4.96 7.39
CA MET A 39 -10.36 3.66 8.08
C MET A 39 -11.11 2.47 7.42
N ILE A 40 -11.82 2.68 6.32
CA ILE A 40 -12.49 1.61 5.56
C ILE A 40 -11.53 1.11 4.49
N ARG A 41 -11.30 -0.21 4.42
CA ARG A 41 -10.51 -0.82 3.34
C ARG A 41 -11.33 -0.86 2.06
N LEU A 42 -10.89 -0.16 1.03
CA LEU A 42 -11.56 -0.07 -0.27
C LEU A 42 -11.02 -1.09 -1.28
N TYR A 43 -9.70 -1.27 -1.30
CA TYR A 43 -9.00 -2.07 -2.30
C TYR A 43 -7.90 -2.90 -1.66
N VAL A 44 -7.66 -4.09 -2.22
CA VAL A 44 -6.49 -4.90 -1.90
C VAL A 44 -6.04 -5.63 -3.15
N ASP A 45 -4.73 -5.65 -3.39
CA ASP A 45 -4.16 -6.34 -4.54
C ASP A 45 -2.75 -6.84 -4.26
N TYR A 46 -2.31 -7.78 -5.10
CA TYR A 46 -0.98 -8.38 -5.06
C TYR A 46 -0.28 -8.11 -6.39
N VAL A 47 0.91 -7.52 -6.32
CA VAL A 47 1.70 -7.13 -7.49
C VAL A 47 3.14 -7.59 -7.35
N GLU A 48 3.84 -7.74 -8.47
CA GLU A 48 5.19 -8.32 -8.48
C GLU A 48 6.31 -7.29 -8.57
N SER A 49 5.96 -6.01 -8.79
CA SER A 49 6.94 -4.94 -8.99
C SER A 49 6.63 -3.67 -8.18
N PRO A 50 7.66 -2.96 -7.70
CA PRO A 50 7.47 -1.63 -7.09
C PRO A 50 6.75 -0.63 -8.00
N GLU A 51 6.95 -0.71 -9.31
CA GLU A 51 6.31 0.16 -10.30
C GLU A 51 4.80 -0.03 -10.36
N GLU A 52 4.31 -1.25 -10.12
CA GLU A 52 2.87 -1.52 -9.99
C GLU A 52 2.31 -1.01 -8.66
N VAL A 53 3.08 -1.14 -7.57
CA VAL A 53 2.71 -0.53 -6.27
C VAL A 53 2.49 0.97 -6.42
N LEU A 54 3.44 1.66 -7.08
CA LEU A 54 3.34 3.11 -7.32
C LEU A 54 2.13 3.45 -8.19
N ARG A 55 1.86 2.68 -9.26
CA ARG A 55 0.68 2.89 -10.10
C ARG A 55 -0.63 2.75 -9.32
N ILE A 56 -0.73 1.78 -8.40
CA ILE A 56 -1.93 1.64 -7.54
C ILE A 56 -2.12 2.88 -6.67
N ILE A 57 -1.04 3.42 -6.09
CA ILE A 57 -1.07 4.62 -5.24
C ILE A 57 -1.46 5.87 -6.04
N GLU A 58 -0.95 6.03 -7.26
CA GLU A 58 -1.24 7.20 -8.10
C GLU A 58 -2.65 7.17 -8.71
N THR A 59 -3.21 5.98 -8.92
CA THR A 59 -4.52 5.80 -9.57
C THR A 59 -5.69 5.82 -8.58
N ASN A 60 -5.42 5.52 -7.31
CA ASN A 60 -6.40 5.60 -6.24
C ASN A 60 -6.14 6.85 -5.42
#